data_AF-A0A4R5CR16-F1
#
_entry.id   AF-A0A4R5CR16-F1
#
_cell.length_a   1.000
_cell.length_b   1.000
_cell.length_c   1.000
_cell.angle_alpha   90.00
_cell.angle_beta   90.00
_cell.angle_gamma   90.00
#
_symmetry.space_group_name_H-M   'P 1'
#
loop_
_entity.id
_entity.type
_entity.pdbx_description
1 polymer ?
#
loop_
_entity_poly.entity_id
_entity_poly.type
_entity_poly.pdbx_seq_one_letter_code
_entity_poly.pdbx_strand_id
1 'polypeptide(L)'
;MSTIKRKYKINNYICEFIRNNWFNPEDSNDKLASFFVVHDSIIAKIKSDGNYNIPMHTLSKICYYKEVTMSNFFKILENEYGEKLYEDYFEEKNK
;
A
#
# COMPACT_ATOMS: atom_id res chain seq x y z
N MET A 1 14.88 20.06 16.62
CA MET A 1 14.30 18.89 17.32
C MET A 1 14.13 17.81 16.27
N SER A 2 14.90 16.70 16.31
CA SER A 2 14.78 15.65 15.30
C SER A 2 13.46 14.90 15.50
N THR A 3 12.57 14.93 14.52
CA THR A 3 11.31 14.18 14.60
C THR A 3 11.57 12.71 14.26
N ILE A 4 11.30 11.81 15.22
CA ILE A 4 11.33 10.36 14.98
C ILE A 4 10.02 10.01 14.25
N LYS A 5 10.11 9.56 12.99
CA LYS A 5 8.95 9.05 12.25
C LYS A 5 8.93 7.53 12.37
N ARG A 6 7.85 6.98 12.92
CA ARG A 6 7.60 5.53 12.93
C ARG A 6 7.08 5.11 11.57
N LYS A 7 7.68 4.05 11.01
CA LYS A 7 7.21 3.41 9.79
C LYS A 7 6.71 2.00 10.12
N TYR A 8 5.40 1.78 10.07
CA TYR A 8 4.78 0.46 10.33
C TYR A 8 5.01 -0.50 9.17
N LYS A 9 5.53 -1.71 9.43
CA LYS A 9 5.95 -2.59 8.32
C LYS A 9 4.78 -3.08 7.48
N ILE A 10 3.62 -3.31 8.10
CA ILE A 10 2.40 -3.70 7.39
C ILE A 10 2.01 -2.70 6.30
N ASN A 11 2.17 -1.39 6.52
CA ASN A 11 1.89 -0.38 5.50
C ASN A 11 2.83 -0.52 4.29
N ASN A 12 4.11 -0.83 4.55
CA ASN A 12 5.10 -1.13 3.51
C ASN A 12 4.70 -2.32 2.67
N TYR A 13 4.36 -3.44 3.30
CA TYR A 13 3.99 -4.64 2.58
C TYR A 13 2.71 -4.49 1.77
N ILE A 14 1.71 -3.78 2.30
CA ILE A 14 0.49 -3.47 1.55
C ILE A 14 0.81 -2.61 0.33
N CYS A 15 1.56 -1.51 0.49
CA CYS A 15 1.89 -0.62 -0.63
C CYS A 15 2.77 -1.32 -1.67
N GLU A 16 3.75 -2.10 -1.22
CA GLU A 16 4.65 -2.87 -2.07
C GLU A 16 3.89 -3.91 -2.89
N PHE A 17 3.03 -4.69 -2.25
CA PHE A 17 2.22 -5.69 -2.93
C PHE A 17 1.35 -5.04 -4.03
N ILE A 18 0.60 -3.99 -3.69
CA ILE A 18 -0.30 -3.31 -4.64
C ILE A 18 0.51 -2.76 -5.82
N ARG A 19 1.62 -2.09 -5.54
CA ARG A 19 2.46 -1.50 -6.60
C ARG A 19 3.05 -2.56 -7.51
N ASN A 20 3.56 -3.66 -6.97
CA ASN A 20 4.29 -4.66 -7.73
C ASN A 20 3.37 -5.62 -8.50
N ASN A 21 2.18 -5.91 -7.97
CA ASN A 21 1.28 -6.90 -8.54
C ASN A 21 0.10 -6.28 -9.31
N TRP A 22 -0.37 -5.09 -8.90
CA TRP A 22 -1.64 -4.55 -9.39
C TRP A 22 -1.50 -3.27 -10.21
N PHE A 23 -0.40 -2.53 -10.06
CA PHE A 23 -0.09 -1.38 -10.88
C PHE A 23 0.83 -1.79 -12.02
N ASN A 24 0.51 -1.33 -13.23
CA ASN A 24 1.47 -1.39 -14.33
C ASN A 24 2.49 -0.23 -14.14
N PRO A 25 3.82 -0.51 -14.10
CA PRO A 25 4.83 0.54 -13.95
C PRO A 25 4.74 1.66 -14.98
N GLU A 26 4.31 1.34 -16.20
CA GLU A 26 4.19 2.28 -17.32
C GLU A 26 2.94 3.16 -17.24
N ASP A 27 1.98 2.81 -16.39
CA ASP A 27 0.74 3.59 -16.26
C ASP A 27 0.97 4.87 -15.45
N SER A 28 0.52 5.99 -16.00
CA SER A 28 0.49 7.27 -15.31
C SER A 28 -0.40 7.22 -14.05
N ASN A 29 -0.16 8.13 -13.11
CA ASN A 29 -0.97 8.19 -11.89
C ASN A 29 -2.45 8.45 -12.20
N ASP A 30 -2.75 9.31 -13.18
CA ASP A 30 -4.12 9.63 -13.59
C ASP A 30 -4.86 8.43 -14.17
N LYS A 31 -4.16 7.60 -14.95
CA LYS A 31 -4.74 6.38 -15.53
C LYS A 31 -5.13 5.39 -14.42
N LEU A 32 -4.22 5.14 -13.48
CA LEU A 32 -4.49 4.26 -12.33
C LEU A 32 -5.57 4.85 -11.42
N ALA A 33 -5.53 6.15 -11.15
CA ALA A 33 -6.51 6.85 -10.33
C ALA A 33 -7.93 6.72 -10.92
N SER A 34 -8.04 6.88 -12.24
CA SER A 34 -9.29 6.69 -12.97
C SER A 34 -9.78 5.24 -12.91
N PHE A 35 -8.88 4.27 -13.09
CA PHE A 35 -9.23 2.85 -13.03
C PHE A 35 -9.76 2.42 -11.65
N PHE A 36 -9.05 2.80 -10.57
CA PHE A 36 -9.43 2.43 -9.20
C PHE A 36 -10.47 3.37 -8.58
N VAL A 37 -10.83 4.46 -9.26
CA VAL A 37 -11.74 5.51 -8.79
C VAL A 37 -11.28 6.08 -7.42
N VAL A 38 -10.02 6.52 -7.42
CA VAL A 38 -9.31 7.14 -6.29
C VAL A 38 -8.62 8.43 -6.75
N HIS A 39 -8.13 9.25 -5.82
CA HIS A 39 -7.37 10.45 -6.15
C HIS A 39 -5.94 10.11 -6.62
N ASP A 40 -5.38 10.88 -7.56
CA ASP A 40 -4.00 10.69 -8.05
C ASP A 40 -2.95 10.66 -6.91
N SER A 41 -3.15 11.45 -5.86
CA SER A 41 -2.30 11.56 -4.68
C SER A 41 -2.25 10.27 -3.87
N ILE A 42 -3.31 9.45 -3.93
CA ILE A 42 -3.31 8.11 -3.34
C ILE A 42 -2.39 7.20 -4.14
N ILE A 43 -2.51 7.20 -5.47
CA ILE A 43 -1.63 6.42 -6.35
C ILE A 43 -0.17 6.85 -6.16
N ALA A 44 0.08 8.16 -6.13
CA ALA A 44 1.41 8.72 -5.92
C ALA A 44 2.01 8.27 -4.58
N LYS A 45 1.20 8.24 -3.50
CA LYS A 45 1.64 7.75 -2.18
C LYS A 45 1.96 6.26 -2.20
N ILE A 46 1.11 5.43 -2.80
CA ILE A 46 1.38 3.98 -2.92
C ILE A 46 2.67 3.73 -3.74
N LYS A 47 2.90 4.52 -4.80
CA LYS A 47 4.11 4.40 -5.61
C LYS A 47 5.37 4.86 -4.89
N SER A 48 5.32 5.99 -4.18
CA SER A 48 6.52 6.67 -3.64
C SER A 48 6.77 6.49 -2.14
N ASP A 49 5.71 6.43 -1.33
CA ASP A 49 5.79 6.28 0.12
C ASP A 49 5.48 4.84 0.50
N GLY A 50 6.55 4.06 0.72
CA GLY A 50 6.43 2.73 1.26
C GLY A 50 5.53 2.69 2.50
N ASN A 51 5.48 3.74 3.33
CA ASN A 51 4.75 3.68 4.59
C ASN A 51 3.35 4.31 4.58
N TYR A 52 2.75 4.50 3.42
CA TYR A 52 1.42 5.08 3.36
C TYR A 52 0.37 4.18 4.05
N ASN A 53 -0.27 4.70 5.09
CA ASN A 53 -1.42 4.05 5.73
C ASN A 53 -2.66 4.24 4.83
N ILE A 54 -2.90 3.28 3.93
CA ILE A 54 -4.04 3.33 3.01
C ILE A 54 -5.35 3.29 3.81
N PRO A 55 -6.24 4.28 3.66
CA PRO A 55 -7.56 4.25 4.29
C PRO A 55 -8.33 2.99 3.88
N MET A 56 -9.01 2.35 4.82
CA MET A 56 -9.74 1.10 4.54
C MET A 56 -10.75 1.21 3.39
N HIS A 57 -11.44 2.36 3.25
CA HIS A 57 -12.36 2.59 2.14
C HIS A 57 -11.67 2.67 0.76
N THR A 58 -10.41 3.09 0.73
CA THR A 58 -9.59 3.11 -0.48
C THR A 58 -9.10 1.71 -0.80
N LEU A 59 -8.61 0.99 0.22
CA LEU A 59 -8.16 -0.39 0.06
C LEU A 59 -9.30 -1.29 -0.43
N SER A 60 -10.51 -1.13 0.10
CA SER A 60 -11.68 -1.89 -0.32
C SER A 60 -12.03 -1.65 -1.79
N LYS A 61 -11.95 -0.40 -2.28
CA LYS A 61 -12.11 -0.09 -3.71
C LYS A 61 -11.05 -0.74 -4.57
N ILE A 62 -9.77 -0.64 -4.19
CA ILE A 62 -8.67 -1.26 -4.94
C ILE A 62 -8.90 -2.78 -5.05
N CYS A 63 -9.26 -3.42 -3.94
CA CYS A 63 -9.60 -4.85 -3.91
C CYS A 63 -10.79 -5.17 -4.82
N TYR A 64 -11.85 -4.37 -4.78
CA TYR A 64 -13.04 -4.52 -5.62
C TYR A 64 -12.72 -4.52 -7.11
N TYR A 65 -11.93 -3.54 -7.59
CA TYR A 65 -11.51 -3.47 -9.01
C TYR A 65 -10.51 -4.55 -9.42
N LYS A 66 -9.97 -5.30 -8.46
CA LYS A 66 -9.15 -6.49 -8.70
C LYS A 66 -9.93 -7.78 -8.50
N GLU A 67 -11.24 -7.69 -8.26
CA GLU A 67 -12.12 -8.84 -8.04
C GLU A 67 -11.66 -9.72 -6.87
N VAL A 68 -11.00 -9.10 -5.88
CA VAL A 68 -10.48 -9.76 -4.68
C VAL A 68 -11.28 -9.25 -3.48
N THR A 69 -11.76 -10.15 -2.63
CA THR A 69 -12.36 -9.76 -1.35
C THR A 69 -11.26 -9.30 -0.39
N MET A 70 -11.56 -8.39 0.55
CA MET A 70 -10.57 -7.96 1.54
C MET A 70 -9.99 -9.14 2.34
N SER A 71 -10.81 -10.14 2.68
CA SER A 71 -10.34 -11.36 3.36
C SER A 71 -9.33 -12.13 2.51
N ASN A 72 -9.58 -12.29 1.21
CA ASN A 72 -8.64 -12.97 0.32
C ASN A 72 -7.38 -12.14 0.11
N PHE A 73 -7.50 -10.81 0.03
CA PHE A 73 -6.34 -9.92 -0.03
C PHE A 73 -5.41 -10.13 1.17
N PHE A 74 -5.94 -10.13 2.40
CA PHE A 74 -5.10 -10.37 3.58
C PHE A 74 -4.49 -11.77 3.61
N LYS A 75 -5.21 -12.81 3.16
CA LYS A 75 -4.63 -14.16 2.99
C LYS A 75 -3.48 -14.18 1.98
N ILE A 76 -3.59 -13.43 0.87
CA ILE A 76 -2.51 -13.30 -0.11
C ILE A 76 -1.28 -12.66 0.54
N LEU A 77 -1.47 -11.58 1.31
CA LEU A 77 -0.37 -10.93 2.04
C LEU A 77 0.28 -11.88 3.06
N GLU A 78 -0.51 -12.63 3.81
CA GLU A 78 -0.01 -13.63 4.77
C GLU A 78 0.82 -14.71 4.07
N ASN A 79 0.38 -15.17 2.89
CA ASN A 79 1.12 -16.15 2.10
C ASN A 79 2.44 -15.60 1.52
N GLU A 80 2.48 -14.31 1.14
CA GLU A 80 3.66 -13.71 0.52
C GLU A 80 4.71 -13.23 1.54
N TYR A 81 4.28 -12.62 2.64
CA TYR A 81 5.17 -11.99 3.61
C TYR A 81 5.33 -12.79 4.90
N GLY A 82 4.41 -13.72 5.20
CA GLY A 82 4.45 -14.56 6.40
C GLY A 82 4.51 -13.74 7.69
N GLU A 83 5.34 -14.19 8.64
CA GLU A 83 5.51 -13.55 9.96
C GLU A 83 5.96 -12.09 9.89
N LYS A 84 6.61 -11.67 8.79
CA LYS A 84 7.08 -10.30 8.60
C LYS A 84 5.95 -9.28 8.64
N LEU A 85 4.73 -9.69 8.28
CA LEU A 85 3.55 -8.82 8.28
C LEU A 85 3.21 -8.28 9.68
N TYR A 86 3.56 -9.03 10.72
CA TYR A 86 3.23 -8.72 12.12
C TYR A 86 4.38 -8.03 12.87
N GLU A 87 5.49 -7.75 12.18
CA GLU A 87 6.58 -6.96 12.75
C GLU A 87 6.16 -5.47 12.86
N ASP A 88 6.43 -4.87 14.02
CA ASP A 88 5.77 -3.64 14.47
C ASP A 88 6.10 -2.38 13.62
N TYR A 89 7.26 -1.77 13.84
CA TYR A 89 7.70 -0.59 13.08
C TYR A 89 9.22 -0.48 13.06
N PHE A 90 9.74 0.31 12.13
CA PHE A 90 11.10 0.82 12.18
C PHE A 90 11.10 2.29 12.57
N GLU A 91 12.13 2.73 13.29
CA GLU A 91 12.38 4.15 13.56
C GLU A 91 13.28 4.73 12.49
N GLU A 92 12.79 5.75 11.79
CA GLU A 92 13.61 6.52 10.85
C GLU A 92 13.95 7.87 11.50
N LYS A 93 15.26 8.12 11.68
CA LYS A 93 15.77 9.41 12.12
C LYS A 93 15.96 10.29 10.90
N ASN A 94 15.06 11.27 10.72
CA ASN A 94 15.28 12.33 9.75
C ASN A 94 16.36 13.29 10.30
N LYS A 95 17.44 13.45 9.53
CA LYS A 95 18.58 14.31 9.88
C LYS A 95 18.27 15.77 9.55
#